data_AF-V5H711-F1
#
_entry.id   AF-V5H711-F1
#
_cell.length_a   1.000
_cell.length_b   1.000
_cell.length_c   1.000
_cell.angle_alpha   90.00
_cell.angle_beta   90.00
_cell.angle_gamma   90.00
#
_symmetry.space_group_name_H-M   'P 1'
#
loop_
_entity.id
_entity.type
_entity.pdbx_description
1 polymer ?
#
loop_
_entity_poly.entity_id
_entity_poly.type
_entity_poly.pdbx_seq_one_letter_code
_entity_poly.pdbx_strand_id
1 'polypeptide(L)'
;LVCFCVPQRYHWYAKHWTVMKTTASEGLTASLEGPTWNAFGYSVGLRLELDNDDNFNCYFRIHPGSSDSELEWPFRKSFVFGIVHPEDKSKGISLKVDADLDRENPCFQRPGEGTERALGCVVAPLCSADELEDG
;
A
#
# COMPACT_ATOMS: atom_id res chain seq x y z
N LEU A 1 24.16 -0.71 -23.98
CA LEU A 1 23.32 -0.14 -22.90
C LEU A 1 22.32 -1.22 -22.50
N VAL A 2 22.53 -1.91 -21.39
CA VAL A 2 21.60 -2.92 -20.89
C VAL A 2 20.66 -2.21 -19.92
N CYS A 3 19.42 -1.97 -20.34
CA CYS A 3 18.39 -1.45 -19.45
C CYS A 3 17.83 -2.64 -18.67
N PHE A 4 18.20 -2.76 -17.40
CA PHE A 4 17.49 -3.64 -16.49
C PHE A 4 16.14 -2.96 -16.22
N CYS A 5 15.09 -3.42 -16.91
CA CYS A 5 13.73 -3.04 -16.56
C CYS A 5 13.48 -3.52 -15.13
N VAL A 6 13.55 -2.60 -14.16
CA VAL A 6 13.11 -2.86 -12.79
C VAL A 6 11.70 -3.45 -12.88
N PRO A 7 11.38 -4.55 -12.15
CA PRO A 7 10.06 -5.15 -12.23
C PRO A 7 8.99 -4.09 -12.00
N GLN A 8 8.13 -3.89 -13.01
CA GLN A 8 7.09 -2.86 -12.98
C GLN A 8 5.96 -3.20 -11.99
N ARG A 9 5.99 -4.41 -11.40
CA ARG A 9 4.94 -4.97 -10.56
C ARG A 9 5.54 -5.75 -9.39
N TYR A 10 4.95 -5.54 -8.22
CA TYR A 10 5.25 -6.27 -7.00
C TYR A 10 3.98 -7.01 -6.56
N HIS A 11 4.12 -8.29 -6.18
CA HIS A 11 3.02 -9.11 -5.68
C HIS A 11 3.32 -9.54 -4.25
N TRP A 12 2.40 -9.23 -3.34
CA TRP A 12 2.48 -9.66 -1.95
C TRP A 12 1.37 -10.65 -1.62
N TYR A 13 1.76 -11.81 -1.11
CA TYR A 13 0.85 -12.79 -0.53
C TYR A 13 0.76 -12.53 0.97
N ALA A 14 -0.23 -11.74 1.38
CA ALA A 14 -0.48 -11.47 2.79
C ALA A 14 -0.95 -12.75 3.50
N LYS A 15 -0.21 -13.16 4.53
CA LYS A 15 -0.57 -14.28 5.41
C LYS A 15 -1.24 -13.72 6.67
N HIS A 16 -2.00 -14.56 7.37
CA HIS A 16 -2.68 -14.23 8.64
C HIS A 16 -3.98 -13.42 8.52
N TRP A 17 -4.67 -13.49 7.39
CA TRP A 17 -6.01 -12.93 7.23
C TRP A 17 -6.99 -13.36 8.33
N THR A 18 -7.01 -14.65 8.70
CA THR A 18 -7.86 -15.15 9.79
C THR A 18 -7.60 -14.45 11.12
N VAL A 19 -6.34 -14.16 11.43
CA VAL A 19 -5.97 -13.45 12.66
C VAL A 19 -6.48 -12.02 12.61
N MET A 20 -6.37 -11.35 11.45
CA MET A 20 -6.89 -10.00 11.28
C MET A 20 -8.40 -9.94 11.55
N LYS A 21 -9.18 -10.87 10.98
CA LYS A 21 -10.63 -10.93 11.22
C LYS A 21 -10.97 -11.17 12.68
N THR A 22 -10.25 -12.07 13.37
CA THR A 22 -10.47 -12.31 14.80
C THR A 22 -10.23 -11.03 15.60
N THR A 23 -9.12 -10.34 15.38
CA THR A 23 -8.82 -9.06 16.05
C THR A 23 -9.88 -7.99 15.76
N ALA A 24 -10.33 -7.86 14.50
CA ALA A 24 -11.41 -6.96 14.11
C ALA A 24 -12.73 -7.29 14.84
N SER A 25 -13.10 -8.57 14.91
CA SER A 25 -14.31 -9.03 15.61
C SER A 25 -14.28 -8.82 17.13
N GLU A 26 -13.08 -8.70 17.71
CA GLU A 26 -12.88 -8.33 19.12
C GLU A 26 -12.97 -6.80 19.35
N GLY A 27 -13.25 -6.03 18.31
CA GLY A 27 -13.41 -4.57 18.36
C GLY A 27 -12.08 -3.81 18.21
N LEU A 28 -11.02 -4.45 17.72
CA LEU A 28 -9.69 -3.85 17.57
C LEU A 28 -9.28 -3.75 16.10
N THR A 29 -8.51 -2.72 15.74
CA THR A 29 -7.92 -2.64 14.39
C THR A 29 -6.78 -3.63 14.23
N ALA A 30 -6.88 -4.52 13.27
CA ALA A 30 -5.80 -5.39 12.86
C ALA A 30 -4.95 -4.73 11.76
N SER A 31 -3.64 -4.94 11.77
CA SER A 31 -2.79 -4.45 10.67
C SER A 31 -1.66 -5.41 10.31
N LEU A 32 -1.32 -5.45 9.02
CA LEU A 32 -0.17 -6.19 8.48
C LEU A 32 0.72 -5.24 7.69
N GLU A 33 2.01 -5.28 7.98
CA GLU A 33 3.01 -4.59 7.15
C GLU A 33 3.60 -5.58 6.14
N GLY A 34 3.58 -5.20 4.88
CA GLY A 34 4.20 -5.95 3.79
C GLY A 34 5.70 -5.73 3.73
N PRO A 35 6.41 -6.51 2.89
CA PRO A 35 7.83 -6.28 2.65
C PRO A 35 8.03 -4.95 1.92
N THR A 36 9.17 -4.31 2.20
CA THR A 36 9.61 -3.15 1.42
C THR A 36 10.24 -3.60 0.10
N TRP A 37 9.99 -2.87 -0.98
CA TRP A 37 10.62 -3.08 -2.28
C TRP A 37 11.01 -1.76 -2.94
N ASN A 38 11.82 -1.83 -4.01
CA ASN A 38 12.18 -0.64 -4.78
C ASN A 38 11.15 -0.39 -5.90
N ALA A 39 10.52 0.78 -5.90
CA ALA A 39 9.67 1.25 -6.98
C ALA A 39 10.16 2.63 -7.45
N PHE A 40 10.50 2.75 -8.72
CA PHE A 40 11.00 4.00 -9.32
C PHE A 40 12.24 4.59 -8.62
N GLY A 41 13.05 3.75 -7.95
CA GLY A 41 14.17 4.19 -7.13
C GLY A 41 13.83 4.42 -5.66
N TYR A 42 12.54 4.56 -5.30
CA TYR A 42 12.08 4.77 -3.93
C TYR A 42 11.93 3.46 -3.17
N SER A 43 12.21 3.49 -1.87
CA SER A 43 11.95 2.41 -0.93
C SER A 43 10.47 2.47 -0.51
N VAL A 44 9.66 1.49 -0.90
CA VAL A 44 8.19 1.55 -0.72
C VAL A 44 7.63 0.27 -0.12
N GLY A 45 6.49 0.36 0.55
CA GLY A 45 5.80 -0.75 1.23
C GLY A 45 4.29 -0.64 1.13
N LEU A 46 3.60 -1.72 1.47
CA LEU A 46 2.15 -1.74 1.67
C LEU A 46 1.85 -2.04 3.14
N ARG A 47 0.83 -1.36 3.68
CA ARG A 47 0.20 -1.75 4.95
C ARG A 47 -1.26 -2.09 4.68
N LEU A 48 -1.71 -3.22 5.22
CA LEU A 48 -3.12 -3.57 5.25
C LEU A 48 -3.66 -3.28 6.63
N GLU A 49 -4.89 -2.77 6.70
CA GLU A 49 -5.65 -2.67 7.94
C GLU A 49 -7.05 -3.21 7.75
N LEU A 50 -7.55 -3.90 8.77
CA LEU A 50 -8.95 -4.24 8.91
C LEU A 50 -9.42 -3.61 10.21
N ASP A 51 -10.34 -2.65 10.11
CA ASP A 51 -10.89 -2.00 11.29
C ASP A 51 -12.05 -2.83 11.90
N ASN A 52 -12.54 -2.36 13.04
CA ASN A 52 -13.62 -3.02 13.78
C ASN A 52 -15.01 -2.84 13.14
N ASP A 53 -15.11 -2.00 12.10
CA ASP A 53 -16.30 -1.82 11.27
C ASP A 53 -16.22 -2.68 9.99
N ASP A 54 -15.28 -3.62 9.94
CA ASP A 54 -15.02 -4.54 8.83
C ASP A 54 -14.55 -3.86 7.53
N ASN A 55 -14.05 -2.62 7.61
CA ASN A 55 -13.49 -1.96 6.44
C ASN A 55 -12.06 -2.41 6.20
N PHE A 56 -11.81 -2.89 4.98
CA PHE A 56 -10.48 -3.22 4.52
C PHE A 56 -9.81 -1.99 3.88
N ASN A 57 -8.63 -1.65 4.39
CA ASN A 57 -7.84 -0.52 3.97
C ASN A 57 -6.44 -0.98 3.51
N CYS A 58 -5.94 -0.39 2.43
CA CYS A 58 -4.56 -0.62 1.97
C CYS A 58 -3.86 0.73 1.79
N TYR A 59 -2.68 0.84 2.39
CA TYR A 59 -1.90 2.06 2.40
C TYR A 59 -0.60 1.84 1.64
N PHE A 60 -0.31 2.75 0.71
CA PHE A 60 0.99 2.84 0.05
C PHE A 60 1.93 3.70 0.89
N ARG A 61 3.09 3.17 1.25
CA ARG A 61 4.08 3.85 2.10
C ARG A 61 5.40 4.05 1.38
N ILE A 62 6.00 5.21 1.57
CA ILE A 62 7.38 5.49 1.19
C ILE A 62 8.22 5.47 2.47
N HIS A 63 9.24 4.61 2.49
CA HIS A 63 10.17 4.46 3.61
C HIS A 63 11.46 5.22 3.33
N PRO A 64 12.21 5.63 4.38
CA PRO A 64 13.56 6.15 4.21
C PRO A 64 14.43 5.16 3.43
N GLY A 65 15.08 5.65 2.39
CA GLY A 65 15.98 4.91 1.51
C GLY A 65 17.37 5.55 1.45
N SER A 66 18.39 4.73 1.21
CA SER A 66 19.78 5.21 1.06
C SER A 66 19.97 6.16 -0.13
N SER A 67 19.08 6.10 -1.12
CA SER A 67 19.12 6.91 -2.34
C SER A 67 18.22 8.15 -2.28
N ASP A 68 17.56 8.43 -1.14
CA ASP A 68 16.56 9.51 -1.05
C ASP A 68 17.10 10.90 -1.40
N SER A 69 18.41 11.14 -1.23
CA SER A 69 19.06 12.41 -1.60
C SER A 69 19.19 12.61 -3.11
N GLU A 70 19.12 11.54 -3.90
CA GLU A 70 19.26 11.55 -5.36
C GLU A 70 17.90 11.53 -6.08
N LEU A 71 16.81 11.27 -5.33
CA LEU A 71 15.47 11.18 -5.87
C LEU A 71 14.76 12.53 -5.87
N GLU A 72 13.82 12.68 -6.80
CA GLU A 72 12.94 13.85 -6.85
C GLU A 72 11.91 13.77 -5.72
N TRP A 73 11.60 14.92 -5.12
CA TRP A 73 10.57 15.04 -4.10
C TRP A 73 9.66 16.26 -4.37
N PRO A 74 8.36 16.18 -4.06
CA PRO A 74 7.62 14.99 -3.60
C PRO A 74 7.60 13.86 -4.64
N PHE A 75 7.16 12.67 -4.24
CA PHE A 75 6.93 11.54 -5.13
C PHE A 75 5.82 11.89 -6.14
N ARG A 76 6.15 11.89 -7.43
CA ARG A 76 5.26 12.32 -8.54
C ARG A 76 5.00 11.22 -9.56
N LYS A 77 5.01 9.95 -9.14
CA LYS A 77 4.75 8.83 -10.05
C LYS A 77 3.29 8.38 -9.91
N SER A 78 2.72 7.95 -11.02
CA SER A 78 1.43 7.26 -11.02
C SER A 78 1.67 5.76 -10.87
N PHE A 79 0.83 5.10 -10.07
CA PHE A 79 0.91 3.67 -9.84
C PHE A 79 -0.49 3.05 -9.79
N VAL A 80 -0.57 1.75 -10.03
CA VAL A 80 -1.78 0.96 -9.84
C VAL A 80 -1.48 -0.02 -8.74
N PHE A 81 -2.34 -0.07 -7.73
CA PHE A 81 -2.35 -1.16 -6.77
C PHE A 81 -3.69 -1.87 -6.88
N GLY A 82 -3.72 -3.13 -6.46
CA GLY A 82 -4.93 -3.92 -6.53
C GLY A 82 -4.83 -5.15 -5.67
N ILE A 83 -6.01 -5.67 -5.33
CA ILE A 83 -6.17 -6.95 -4.65
C ILE A 83 -6.59 -7.95 -5.71
N VAL A 84 -5.86 -9.05 -5.79
CA VAL A 84 -6.16 -10.13 -6.74
C VAL A 84 -7.00 -11.16 -6.00
N HIS A 85 -8.24 -11.37 -6.46
CA HIS A 85 -9.05 -12.48 -5.97
C HIS A 85 -8.42 -13.81 -6.44
N PRO A 86 -8.21 -14.79 -5.55
CA PRO A 86 -7.47 -16.01 -5.86
C PRO A 86 -8.10 -16.87 -6.96
N GLU A 87 -9.44 -16.84 -7.10
CA GLU A 87 -10.17 -17.75 -8.00
C GLU A 87 -10.81 -17.03 -9.19
N ASP A 88 -11.30 -15.80 -8.99
CA ASP A 88 -12.03 -15.02 -9.99
C ASP A 88 -11.40 -13.64 -10.23
N LYS A 89 -10.63 -13.53 -11.31
CA LYS A 89 -9.95 -12.28 -11.68
C LYS A 89 -10.90 -11.10 -11.92
N SER A 90 -12.17 -11.34 -12.21
CA SER A 90 -13.15 -10.27 -12.44
C SER A 90 -13.56 -9.56 -11.15
N LYS A 91 -13.38 -10.20 -10.00
CA LYS A 91 -13.67 -9.63 -8.68
C LYS A 91 -12.44 -9.03 -7.99
N GLY A 92 -11.32 -8.92 -8.73
CA GLY A 92 -10.15 -8.19 -8.25
C GLY A 92 -10.42 -6.69 -8.14
N ILE A 93 -9.88 -6.08 -7.10
CA ILE A 93 -9.95 -4.62 -6.88
C ILE A 93 -8.70 -3.99 -7.52
N SER A 94 -8.87 -2.88 -8.22
CA SER A 94 -7.76 -2.14 -8.83
C SER A 94 -8.01 -0.65 -8.73
N LEU A 95 -7.09 0.09 -8.12
CA LEU A 95 -7.12 1.54 -8.10
C LEU A 95 -5.83 2.12 -8.70
N LYS A 96 -6.04 3.11 -9.58
CA LYS A 96 -4.97 3.94 -10.11
C LYS A 96 -4.81 5.18 -9.24
N VAL A 97 -3.59 5.42 -8.77
CA VAL A 97 -3.20 6.61 -8.02
C VAL A 97 -2.27 7.44 -8.89
N ASP A 98 -2.51 8.74 -8.93
CA ASP A 98 -1.60 9.70 -9.54
C ASP A 98 -1.09 10.67 -8.48
N ALA A 99 0.11 10.42 -7.97
CA ALA A 99 0.66 11.16 -6.84
C ALA A 99 0.94 12.64 -7.16
N ASP A 100 1.15 12.99 -8.44
CA ASP A 100 1.40 14.39 -8.82
C ASP A 100 0.16 15.29 -8.65
N LEU A 101 -1.03 14.69 -8.70
CA LEU A 101 -2.30 15.40 -8.45
C LEU A 101 -2.49 15.78 -6.97
N ASP A 102 -1.78 15.12 -6.06
CA ASP A 102 -1.88 15.33 -4.60
C ASP A 102 -0.49 15.60 -3.99
N ARG A 103 0.27 16.49 -4.63
CA ARG A 103 1.67 16.81 -4.31
C ARG A 103 1.90 17.36 -2.90
N GLU A 104 0.87 17.89 -2.25
CA GLU A 104 0.95 18.43 -0.89
C GLU A 104 0.67 17.35 0.16
N ASN A 105 0.26 16.15 -0.27
CA ASN A 105 0.03 15.04 0.63
C ASN A 105 1.32 14.68 1.38
N PRO A 106 1.30 14.66 2.72
CA PRO A 106 2.46 14.27 3.53
C PRO A 106 3.03 12.89 3.16
N CYS A 107 2.20 11.97 2.65
CA CYS A 107 2.61 10.62 2.29
C CYS A 107 3.51 10.53 1.05
N PHE A 108 3.54 11.59 0.23
CA PHE A 108 4.40 11.69 -0.95
C PHE A 108 5.63 12.57 -0.69
N GLN A 109 5.76 13.18 0.49
CA GLN A 109 6.94 13.96 0.82
C GLN A 109 8.14 13.06 1.12
N ARG A 110 9.33 13.66 1.07
CA ARG A 110 10.56 12.99 1.50
C ARG A 110 10.42 12.56 2.96
N PRO A 111 10.65 11.28 3.30
CA PRO A 111 10.71 10.85 4.69
C PRO A 111 11.76 11.66 5.44
N GLY A 112 11.36 12.40 6.47
CA GLY A 112 12.26 13.14 7.34
C GLY A 112 12.73 12.30 8.53
N GLU A 113 13.84 12.70 9.15
CA GLU A 113 14.15 12.23 10.51
C GLU A 113 13.07 12.76 11.47
N GLY A 114 12.29 11.87 12.06
CA GLY A 114 11.31 12.23 13.10
C GLY A 114 9.94 12.69 12.61
N THR A 115 9.66 12.72 11.31
CA THR A 115 8.27 12.73 10.83
C THR A 115 7.70 11.34 11.12
N GLU A 116 6.88 11.25 12.17
CA GLU A 116 6.09 10.07 12.46
C GLU A 116 5.52 9.53 11.16
N ARG A 117 5.89 8.28 10.86
CA ARG A 117 5.49 7.48 9.71
C ARG A 117 4.17 8.00 9.14
N ALA A 118 4.23 8.83 8.09
CA ALA A 118 3.03 9.17 7.35
C ALA A 118 2.31 7.84 7.12
N LEU A 119 1.05 7.74 7.55
CA LEU A 119 0.33 6.46 7.69
C LEU A 119 0.25 5.67 6.36
N GLY A 120 0.75 6.25 5.29
CA GLY A 120 0.70 5.84 3.91
C GLY A 120 -0.42 6.63 3.25
N CYS A 121 -0.33 6.81 1.94
CA CYS A 121 -1.43 7.42 1.22
C CYS A 121 -2.62 6.46 1.34
N VAL A 122 -3.66 6.95 2.00
CA VAL A 122 -4.87 6.20 2.27
C VAL A 122 -5.56 5.90 0.95
N VAL A 123 -5.84 4.62 0.73
CA VAL A 123 -6.99 4.27 -0.10
C VAL A 123 -7.98 3.56 0.80
N ALA A 124 -8.93 4.33 1.29
CA ALA A 124 -9.92 3.88 2.25
C ALA A 124 -11.33 4.33 1.84
N PRO A 125 -12.34 3.51 2.18
CA PRO A 125 -12.25 2.04 2.27
C PRO A 125 -12.10 1.46 0.85
N LEU A 126 -11.32 0.39 0.70
CA LEU A 126 -11.24 -0.30 -0.60
C LEU A 126 -12.45 -1.19 -0.83
N CYS A 127 -12.85 -1.91 0.21
CA CYS A 127 -14.02 -2.81 0.26
C CYS A 127 -14.27 -3.22 1.72
N SER A 128 -15.36 -3.93 1.99
CA SER A 128 -15.52 -4.68 3.25
C SER A 128 -14.70 -5.99 3.25
N ALA A 129 -14.55 -6.65 4.40
CA ALA A 129 -13.94 -7.98 4.43
C ALA A 129 -14.83 -9.00 3.72
N ASP A 130 -16.16 -8.90 3.87
CA ASP A 130 -17.11 -9.77 3.16
C ASP A 130 -16.95 -9.67 1.63
N GLU A 131 -16.81 -8.46 1.09
CA GLU A 131 -16.56 -8.26 -0.36
C GLU A 131 -15.23 -8.88 -0.82
N LEU A 132 -14.25 -8.98 0.07
CA LEU A 132 -12.96 -9.60 -0.20
C LEU A 132 -13.05 -11.14 -0.23
N GLU A 133 -14.01 -11.73 0.50
CA GLU A 133 -14.19 -13.18 0.66
C GLU A 133 -15.22 -13.77 -0.31
N ASP A 134 -16.31 -13.06 -0.56
CA ASP A 134 -17.36 -13.45 -1.53
C ASP A 134 -16.99 -13.09 -2.99
N GLY A 135 -15.80 -12.49 -3.15
CA GLY A 135 -15.02 -12.25 -4.38
C GLY A 135 -14.83 -13.48 -5.27
#